data_AF-A0A3A6GA63-F1
#
_entry.id   AF-A0A3A6GA63-F1
#
_cell.length_a   1.000
_cell.length_b   1.000
_cell.length_c   1.000
_cell.angle_alpha   90.00
_cell.angle_beta   90.00
_cell.angle_gamma   90.00
#
_symmetry.space_group_name_H-M   'P 1'
#
loop_
_entity.id
_entity.type
_entity.pdbx_description
1 polymer ?
#
loop_
_entity_poly.entity_id
_entity_poly.type
_entity_poly.pdbx_seq_one_letter_code
_entity_poly.pdbx_strand_id
1 'polypeptide(L)'
;MQVQVNKSSVEAVDQAQQRQEEAEKQAKQAVAQVEREKKRADVEIQRANLNAKRQMDILKEKEYFWGAGYVTIILFSILKSSAFQRDLLDFFRVPIRWYCRFIEWLVIPTYDDGFGNQVAYQAGEAWLFRILALALFIIIGVISVLYIIEGIQIYKKQWDDISKLCFLSSLAGIVVLGDIIREWLPVNLLIIFLLINIAMMVLKMWMKKSFRSRK
;
A
#
# COMPACT_ATOMS: atom_id res chain seq x y z
N MET A 1 -68.80 15.70 76.01
CA MET A 1 -68.09 16.38 74.90
C MET A 1 -67.82 15.34 73.83
N GLN A 2 -68.54 15.39 72.71
CA GLN A 2 -68.37 14.44 71.60
C GLN A 2 -67.29 14.97 70.64
N VAL A 3 -66.33 14.10 70.34
CA VAL A 3 -65.24 14.35 69.41
C VAL A 3 -65.81 14.53 68.01
N GLN A 4 -65.65 15.73 67.45
CA GLN A 4 -65.95 16.02 66.05
C GLN A 4 -64.89 15.33 65.18
N VAL A 5 -65.17 14.11 64.74
CA VAL A 5 -64.29 13.37 63.82
C VAL A 5 -64.40 13.99 62.42
N ASN A 6 -63.45 14.87 62.14
CA ASN A 6 -62.77 15.13 60.87
C ASN A 6 -63.35 14.47 59.59
N LYS A 7 -64.47 14.97 59.06
CA LYS A 7 -64.98 14.61 57.71
C LYS A 7 -64.31 15.40 56.57
N SER A 8 -63.68 16.53 56.87
CA SER A 8 -63.02 17.40 55.89
C SER A 8 -61.67 16.85 55.39
N SER A 9 -60.95 16.10 56.21
CA SER A 9 -59.63 15.54 55.86
C SER A 9 -59.68 14.34 54.92
N VAL A 10 -60.80 13.61 54.82
CA VAL A 10 -60.87 12.38 54.00
C VAL A 10 -61.16 12.72 52.53
N GLU A 11 -62.08 13.65 52.27
CA GLU A 11 -62.35 14.12 50.89
C GLU A 11 -61.17 14.89 50.29
N ALA A 12 -60.40 15.62 51.11
CA ALA A 12 -59.18 16.30 50.68
C ALA A 12 -58.05 15.31 50.31
N VAL A 13 -57.97 14.17 51.02
CA VAL A 13 -57.01 13.10 50.72
C VAL A 13 -57.42 12.34 49.45
N ASP A 14 -58.71 12.03 49.27
CA ASP A 14 -59.20 11.38 48.05
C ASP A 14 -59.00 12.25 46.79
N GLN A 15 -59.25 13.57 46.88
CA GLN A 15 -58.96 14.48 45.76
C GLN A 15 -57.45 14.61 45.48
N ALA A 16 -56.62 14.62 46.52
CA ALA A 16 -55.17 14.63 46.34
C ALA A 16 -54.68 13.34 45.67
N GLN A 17 -55.25 12.20 46.04
CA GLN A 17 -54.90 10.88 45.50
C GLN A 17 -55.34 10.72 44.05
N GLN A 18 -56.54 11.18 43.67
CA GLN A 18 -56.98 11.22 42.28
C GLN A 18 -56.10 12.11 41.40
N ARG A 19 -55.72 13.30 41.89
CA ARG A 19 -54.79 14.19 41.16
C ARG A 19 -53.40 13.57 41.00
N GLN A 20 -52.94 12.79 41.97
CA GLN A 20 -51.67 12.08 41.90
C GLN A 20 -51.73 10.95 40.86
N GLU A 21 -52.84 10.22 40.82
CA GLU A 21 -53.06 9.12 39.87
C GLU A 21 -53.22 9.62 38.42
N GLU A 22 -53.87 10.77 38.23
CA GLU A 22 -53.93 11.45 36.94
C GLU A 22 -52.57 11.98 36.49
N ALA A 23 -51.80 12.58 37.41
CA ALA A 23 -50.43 13.03 37.13
C ALA A 23 -49.51 11.85 36.78
N GLU A 24 -49.67 10.70 37.46
CA GLU A 24 -48.90 9.49 37.17
C GLU A 24 -49.27 8.87 35.81
N LYS A 25 -50.56 8.89 35.44
CA LYS A 25 -51.01 8.47 34.09
C LYS A 25 -50.46 9.39 33.00
N GLN A 26 -50.46 10.71 33.22
CA GLN A 26 -49.88 11.68 32.27
C GLN A 26 -48.36 11.50 32.16
N ALA A 27 -47.66 11.29 33.27
CA ALA A 27 -46.22 11.01 33.26
C ALA A 27 -45.89 9.71 32.52
N LYS A 28 -46.67 8.63 32.73
CA LYS A 28 -46.50 7.36 31.99
C LYS A 28 -46.74 7.52 30.48
N GLN A 29 -47.71 8.33 30.07
CA GLN A 29 -47.93 8.64 28.65
C GLN A 29 -46.77 9.44 28.05
N ALA A 30 -46.26 10.44 28.76
CA ALA A 30 -45.10 11.22 28.31
C ALA A 30 -43.84 10.35 28.16
N VAL A 31 -43.56 9.46 29.12
CA VAL A 31 -42.43 8.52 29.04
C VAL A 31 -42.60 7.56 27.86
N ALA A 32 -43.79 7.02 27.65
CA ALA A 32 -44.07 6.14 26.51
C ALA A 32 -43.92 6.85 25.16
N GLN A 33 -44.24 8.15 25.08
CA GLN A 33 -44.06 8.95 23.87
C GLN A 33 -42.57 9.20 23.59
N VAL A 34 -41.80 9.60 24.60
CA VAL A 34 -40.34 9.80 24.48
C VAL A 34 -39.65 8.50 24.07
N GLU A 35 -40.06 7.35 24.62
CA GLU A 35 -39.50 6.05 24.25
C GLU A 35 -39.82 5.67 22.79
N ARG A 36 -41.02 6.00 22.30
CA ARG A 36 -41.41 5.78 20.89
C ARG A 36 -40.63 6.67 19.95
N GLU A 37 -40.43 7.94 20.30
CA GLU A 37 -39.64 8.89 19.52
C GLU A 37 -38.16 8.47 19.48
N LYS A 38 -37.60 8.05 20.61
CA LYS A 38 -36.25 7.48 20.67
C LYS A 38 -36.10 6.23 19.80
N LYS A 39 -37.06 5.29 19.84
CA LYS A 39 -37.06 4.11 18.97
C LYS A 39 -37.14 4.47 17.49
N ARG A 40 -37.90 5.51 17.11
CA ARG A 40 -37.94 6.00 15.72
C ARG A 40 -36.60 6.61 15.31
N ALA A 41 -36.02 7.46 16.15
CA ALA A 41 -34.72 8.05 15.90
C ALA A 41 -33.62 6.98 15.76
N ASP A 42 -33.60 5.95 16.62
CA ASP A 42 -32.65 4.84 16.53
C ASP A 42 -32.81 4.04 15.22
N VAL A 43 -34.05 3.80 14.78
CA VAL A 43 -34.33 3.12 13.49
C VAL A 43 -33.91 3.99 12.30
N GLU A 44 -34.13 5.30 12.36
CA GLU A 44 -33.70 6.24 11.32
C GLU A 44 -32.17 6.34 11.23
N ILE A 45 -31.47 6.39 12.37
CA ILE A 45 -30.01 6.35 12.45
C ILE A 45 -29.49 5.02 11.89
N GLN A 46 -30.12 3.90 12.26
CA GLN A 46 -29.73 2.59 11.74
C GLN A 46 -29.93 2.51 10.22
N ARG A 47 -31.05 3.02 9.70
CA ARG A 47 -31.34 3.08 8.26
C ARG A 47 -30.35 4.00 7.53
N ALA A 48 -30.02 5.15 8.10
CA ALA A 48 -29.03 6.08 7.55
C ALA A 48 -27.63 5.42 7.50
N ASN A 49 -27.21 4.73 8.56
CA ASN A 49 -25.96 3.97 8.59
C ASN A 49 -25.94 2.84 7.56
N LEU A 50 -27.05 2.13 7.36
CA LEU A 50 -27.15 1.05 6.39
C LEU A 50 -27.07 1.58 4.95
N ASN A 51 -27.71 2.71 4.68
CA ASN A 51 -27.62 3.40 3.40
C ASN A 51 -26.22 3.94 3.14
N ALA A 52 -25.57 4.54 4.14
CA ALA A 52 -24.18 5.00 4.05
C ALA A 52 -23.24 3.84 3.73
N LYS A 53 -23.38 2.70 4.42
CA LYS A 53 -22.60 1.49 4.15
C LYS A 53 -22.81 0.97 2.73
N ARG A 54 -24.06 0.91 2.25
CA ARG A 54 -24.38 0.50 0.88
C ARG A 54 -23.74 1.43 -0.16
N GLN A 55 -23.78 2.75 0.05
CA GLN A 55 -23.13 3.71 -0.84
C GLN A 55 -21.61 3.53 -0.83
N MET A 56 -21.00 3.28 0.33
CA MET A 56 -19.57 2.98 0.43
C MET A 56 -19.20 1.69 -0.32
N ASP A 57 -20.04 0.65 -0.26
CA ASP A 57 -19.80 -0.61 -0.97
C ASP A 57 -19.91 -0.41 -2.50
N ILE A 58 -20.90 0.35 -2.97
CA ILE A 58 -21.02 0.72 -4.40
C ILE A 58 -19.80 1.54 -4.87
N LEU A 59 -19.33 2.48 -4.06
CA LEU A 59 -18.14 3.28 -4.37
C LEU A 59 -16.89 2.40 -4.48
N LYS A 60 -16.70 1.47 -3.54
CA LYS A 60 -15.59 0.49 -3.59
C LYS A 60 -15.65 -0.41 -4.81
N GLU A 61 -16.84 -0.88 -5.18
CA GLU A 61 -17.02 -1.74 -6.35
C GLU A 61 -16.70 -0.99 -7.65
N LYS A 62 -17.13 0.27 -7.77
CA LYS A 62 -16.76 1.13 -8.89
C LYS A 62 -15.25 1.39 -8.94
N GLU A 63 -14.63 1.70 -7.81
CA GLU A 63 -13.18 1.89 -7.73
C GLU A 63 -12.41 0.64 -8.15
N TYR A 64 -12.86 -0.55 -7.71
CA TYR A 64 -12.29 -1.83 -8.12
C TYR A 64 -12.42 -2.07 -9.63
N PHE A 65 -13.59 -1.78 -10.21
CA PHE A 65 -13.83 -1.93 -11.65
C PHE A 65 -12.93 -1.00 -12.49
N TRP A 66 -12.82 0.27 -12.11
CA TRP A 66 -11.91 1.22 -12.77
C TRP A 66 -10.44 0.83 -12.59
N GLY A 67 -10.05 0.37 -11.40
CA GLY A 67 -8.71 -0.15 -11.13
C GLY A 67 -8.37 -1.37 -11.99
N ALA A 68 -9.30 -2.32 -12.11
CA ALA A 68 -9.14 -3.49 -12.98
C ALA A 68 -9.02 -3.09 -14.45
N GLY A 69 -9.85 -2.15 -14.92
CA GLY A 69 -9.76 -1.60 -16.28
C GLY A 69 -8.42 -0.91 -16.58
N TYR A 70 -7.87 -0.17 -15.61
CA TYR A 70 -6.56 0.46 -15.80
C TYR A 70 -5.43 -0.57 -15.92
N VAL A 71 -5.46 -1.61 -15.08
CA VAL A 71 -4.49 -2.70 -15.10
C VAL A 71 -4.54 -3.48 -16.41
N THR A 72 -5.73 -3.75 -16.96
CA THR A 72 -5.87 -4.46 -18.24
C THR A 72 -5.34 -3.64 -19.42
N ILE A 73 -5.56 -2.33 -19.44
CA ILE A 73 -4.99 -1.44 -20.47
C ILE A 73 -3.45 -1.46 -20.43
N ILE A 74 -2.87 -1.38 -19.23
CA ILE A 74 -1.41 -1.46 -19.06
C ILE A 74 -0.89 -2.81 -19.57
N LEU A 75 -1.51 -3.91 -19.17
CA LEU A 75 -1.16 -5.26 -19.63
C LEU A 75 -1.19 -5.36 -21.16
N PHE A 76 -2.24 -4.87 -21.80
CA PHE A 76 -2.35 -4.90 -23.26
C PHE A 76 -1.30 -4.01 -23.94
N SER A 77 -0.95 -2.88 -23.30
CA SER A 77 0.10 -1.98 -23.77
C SER A 77 1.49 -2.62 -23.66
N ILE A 78 1.76 -3.37 -22.58
CA ILE A 78 2.99 -4.16 -22.41
C ILE A 78 3.07 -5.25 -23.48
N LEU A 79 1.95 -5.93 -23.78
CA LEU A 79 1.90 -6.96 -24.82
C LEU A 79 2.16 -6.41 -26.23
N LYS A 80 1.74 -5.16 -26.49
CA LYS A 80 1.97 -4.48 -27.77
C LYS A 80 3.36 -3.84 -27.88
N SER A 81 3.94 -3.36 -26.79
CA SER A 81 5.25 -2.69 -26.83
C SER A 81 6.40 -3.69 -26.96
N SER A 82 6.90 -3.85 -28.18
CA SER A 82 8.06 -4.70 -28.46
C SER A 82 9.35 -4.18 -27.82
N ALA A 83 9.50 -2.85 -27.69
CA ALA A 83 10.64 -2.22 -27.05
C ALA A 83 10.70 -2.52 -25.54
N PHE A 84 9.57 -2.38 -24.84
CA PHE A 84 9.49 -2.67 -23.41
C PHE A 84 9.73 -4.15 -23.11
N GLN A 85 9.19 -5.07 -23.92
CA GLN A 85 9.43 -6.51 -23.77
C GLN A 85 10.90 -6.89 -23.96
N ARG A 86 11.56 -6.33 -24.98
CA ARG A 86 12.97 -6.56 -25.23
C ARG A 86 13.82 -6.08 -24.05
N ASP A 87 13.52 -4.89 -23.55
CA ASP A 87 14.21 -4.29 -22.41
C ASP A 87 13.97 -5.08 -21.12
N LEU A 88 12.76 -5.61 -20.93
CA LEU A 88 12.44 -6.52 -19.83
C LEU A 88 13.29 -7.79 -19.89
N LEU A 89 13.42 -8.40 -21.07
CA LEU A 89 14.27 -9.58 -21.25
C LEU A 89 15.75 -9.23 -21.03
N ASP A 90 16.22 -8.13 -21.60
CA ASP A 90 17.62 -7.72 -21.47
C ASP A 90 18.00 -7.39 -20.02
N PHE A 91 17.07 -6.86 -19.23
CA PHE A 91 17.27 -6.59 -17.80
C PHE A 91 17.68 -7.84 -17.02
N PHE A 92 17.09 -9.00 -17.32
CA PHE A 92 17.47 -10.27 -16.71
C PHE A 92 18.64 -10.96 -17.43
N ARG A 93 18.68 -10.84 -18.77
CA ARG A 93 19.68 -11.52 -19.59
C ARG A 93 21.09 -10.97 -19.35
N VAL A 94 21.25 -9.67 -19.11
CA VAL A 94 22.57 -9.06 -18.88
C VAL A 94 23.25 -9.61 -17.61
N PRO A 95 22.62 -9.59 -16.42
CA PRO A 95 23.17 -10.21 -15.22
C PRO A 95 23.45 -11.71 -15.37
N ILE A 96 22.53 -12.45 -16.01
CA ILE A 96 22.70 -13.90 -16.21
C ILE A 96 23.93 -14.17 -17.10
N ARG A 97 24.09 -13.46 -18.21
CA ARG A 97 25.28 -13.60 -19.08
C ARG A 97 26.56 -13.27 -18.33
N TRP A 98 26.55 -12.22 -17.51
CA TRP A 98 27.70 -11.87 -16.68
C TRP A 98 28.03 -12.99 -15.68
N TYR A 99 27.02 -13.57 -15.04
CA TYR A 99 27.19 -14.70 -14.13
C TYR A 99 27.75 -15.93 -14.86
N CYS A 100 27.24 -16.28 -16.05
CA CYS A 100 27.80 -17.38 -16.85
C CYS A 100 29.27 -17.15 -17.20
N ARG A 101 29.65 -15.94 -17.63
CA ARG A 101 31.05 -15.58 -17.90
C ARG A 101 31.93 -15.67 -16.65
N PHE A 102 31.39 -15.29 -15.49
CA PHE A 102 32.09 -15.44 -14.22
C PHE A 102 32.35 -16.92 -13.89
N ILE A 103 31.38 -17.80 -14.13
CA ILE A 103 31.57 -19.25 -13.98
C ILE A 103 32.61 -19.79 -14.97
N GLU A 104 32.56 -19.39 -16.24
CA GLU A 104 33.56 -19.75 -17.26
C GLU A 104 34.97 -19.33 -16.83
N TRP A 105 35.11 -18.09 -16.34
CA TRP A 105 36.37 -17.58 -15.81
C TRP A 105 36.82 -18.32 -14.54
N LEU A 106 35.91 -18.76 -13.66
CA LEU A 106 36.27 -19.59 -12.51
C LEU A 106 36.86 -20.95 -12.95
N VAL A 107 36.36 -21.53 -14.05
CA VAL A 107 36.90 -22.79 -14.59
C VAL A 107 38.29 -22.56 -15.18
N ILE A 108 38.45 -21.55 -16.04
CA ILE A 108 39.73 -21.19 -16.65
C ILE A 108 40.03 -19.72 -16.31
N PRO A 109 40.71 -19.45 -15.18
CA PRO A 109 41.00 -18.09 -14.80
C PRO A 109 42.05 -17.54 -15.75
N THR A 110 41.66 -16.47 -16.43
CA THR A 110 42.47 -15.72 -17.39
C THR A 110 42.66 -14.28 -16.95
N TYR A 111 43.74 -13.66 -17.40
CA TYR A 111 43.99 -12.24 -17.24
C TYR A 111 44.43 -11.62 -18.57
N ASP A 112 44.26 -10.30 -18.69
CA ASP A 112 44.72 -9.54 -19.86
C ASP A 112 46.23 -9.27 -19.72
N ASP A 113 47.00 -9.65 -20.74
CA ASP A 113 48.45 -9.46 -20.78
C ASP A 113 48.89 -8.01 -21.04
N GLY A 114 47.93 -7.08 -21.19
CA GLY A 114 48.19 -5.67 -21.51
C GLY A 114 48.38 -5.41 -23.01
N PHE A 115 48.40 -6.46 -23.82
CA PHE A 115 48.38 -6.41 -25.29
C PHE A 115 47.00 -6.83 -25.85
N GLY A 116 46.02 -7.06 -24.96
CA GLY A 116 44.66 -7.45 -25.32
C GLY A 116 44.46 -8.95 -25.50
N ASN A 117 45.45 -9.79 -25.17
CA ASN A 117 45.29 -11.24 -25.19
C ASN A 117 44.94 -11.75 -23.79
N GLN A 118 44.08 -12.77 -23.76
CA GLN A 118 43.74 -13.46 -22.52
C GLN A 118 44.69 -14.63 -22.29
N VAL A 119 45.51 -14.54 -21.23
CA VAL A 119 46.46 -15.58 -20.82
C VAL A 119 45.92 -16.27 -19.58
N ALA A 120 45.99 -17.60 -19.53
CA ALA A 120 45.56 -18.37 -18.37
C ALA A 120 46.60 -18.35 -17.24
N TYR A 121 46.15 -18.26 -15.99
CA TYR A 121 47.04 -18.38 -14.84
C TYR A 121 47.67 -19.78 -14.77
N GLN A 122 48.90 -19.86 -14.27
CA GLN A 122 49.54 -21.14 -14.00
C GLN A 122 48.74 -21.94 -12.97
N ALA A 123 48.76 -23.28 -13.07
CA ALA A 123 47.94 -24.17 -12.25
C ALA A 123 48.07 -23.91 -10.73
N GLY A 124 49.26 -23.54 -10.26
CA GLY A 124 49.55 -23.21 -8.86
C GLY A 124 49.08 -21.82 -8.40
N GLU A 125 48.71 -20.91 -9.29
CA GLU A 125 48.21 -19.57 -8.94
C GLU A 125 46.68 -19.48 -9.15
N ALA A 126 46.18 -20.21 -10.16
CA ALA A 126 44.78 -20.27 -10.53
C ALA A 126 43.85 -20.67 -9.36
N TRP A 127 44.27 -21.59 -8.48
CA TRP A 127 43.45 -22.04 -7.35
C TRP A 127 43.25 -20.95 -6.30
N LEU A 128 44.26 -20.12 -6.05
CA LEU A 128 44.19 -19.01 -5.10
C LEU A 128 43.19 -17.94 -5.58
N PHE A 129 43.24 -17.59 -6.87
CA PHE A 129 42.29 -16.64 -7.46
C PHE A 129 40.85 -17.14 -7.45
N ARG A 130 40.62 -18.45 -7.67
CA ARG A 130 39.27 -19.04 -7.55
C ARG A 130 38.70 -18.89 -6.14
N ILE A 131 39.49 -19.20 -5.11
CA ILE A 131 39.06 -19.07 -3.71
C ILE A 131 38.77 -17.61 -3.38
N LEU A 132 39.65 -16.69 -3.76
CA LEU A 132 39.45 -15.25 -3.56
C LEU A 132 38.20 -14.74 -4.27
N ALA A 133 37.98 -15.12 -5.53
CA ALA A 133 36.81 -14.71 -6.30
C ALA A 133 35.50 -15.24 -5.70
N LEU A 134 35.48 -16.51 -5.25
CA LEU A 134 34.31 -17.08 -4.56
C LEU A 134 34.04 -16.38 -3.23
N ALA A 135 35.08 -16.12 -2.43
CA ALA A 135 34.94 -15.38 -1.17
C ALA A 135 34.36 -13.98 -1.40
N LEU A 136 34.90 -13.23 -2.37
CA LEU A 136 34.39 -11.91 -2.74
C LEU A 136 32.94 -11.97 -3.24
N PHE A 137 32.62 -12.94 -4.09
CA PHE A 137 31.26 -13.13 -4.62
C PHE A 137 30.25 -13.39 -3.48
N ILE A 138 30.61 -14.23 -2.51
CA ILE A 138 29.77 -14.50 -1.32
C ILE A 138 29.58 -13.22 -0.49
N ILE A 139 30.65 -12.48 -0.21
CA ILE A 139 30.58 -11.24 0.59
C ILE A 139 29.66 -10.22 -0.08
N ILE A 140 29.86 -9.96 -1.38
CA ILE A 140 29.02 -9.04 -2.16
C ILE A 140 27.57 -9.54 -2.20
N GLY A 141 27.36 -10.84 -2.37
CA GLY A 141 26.04 -11.46 -2.37
C GLY A 141 25.29 -11.24 -1.06
N VAL A 142 25.94 -11.51 0.08
CA VAL A 142 25.36 -11.30 1.42
C VAL A 142 25.01 -9.82 1.64
N ILE A 143 25.95 -8.92 1.35
CA ILE A 143 25.72 -7.47 1.48
C ILE A 143 24.52 -7.04 0.61
N SER A 144 24.47 -7.50 -0.63
CA SER A 144 23.39 -7.17 -1.58
C SER A 144 22.03 -7.64 -1.05
N VAL A 145 21.95 -8.86 -0.52
CA VAL A 145 20.71 -9.41 0.06
C VAL A 145 20.25 -8.58 1.25
N LEU A 146 21.16 -8.17 2.15
CA LEU A 146 20.84 -7.32 3.30
C LEU A 146 20.23 -5.99 2.85
N TYR A 147 20.87 -5.29 1.90
CA TYR A 147 20.35 -4.03 1.36
C TYR A 147 19.01 -4.20 0.65
N ILE A 148 18.81 -5.30 -0.09
CA ILE A 148 17.52 -5.59 -0.75
C ILE A 148 16.43 -5.76 0.30
N ILE A 149 16.67 -6.52 1.37
CA ILE A 149 15.69 -6.73 2.44
C ILE A 149 15.34 -5.41 3.13
N GLU A 150 16.33 -4.60 3.50
CA GLU A 150 16.11 -3.28 4.08
C GLU A 150 15.32 -2.36 3.14
N GLY A 151 15.69 -2.35 1.85
CA GLY A 151 14.99 -1.60 0.82
C GLY A 151 13.52 -2.02 0.70
N ILE A 152 13.23 -3.32 0.70
CA ILE A 152 11.87 -3.86 0.67
C ILE A 152 11.09 -3.45 1.93
N GLN A 153 11.71 -3.49 3.11
CA GLN A 153 11.05 -3.08 4.35
C GLN A 153 10.69 -1.59 4.35
N ILE A 154 11.63 -0.74 3.92
CA ILE A 154 11.39 0.70 3.75
C ILE A 154 10.24 0.91 2.77
N TYR A 155 10.28 0.20 1.64
CA TYR A 155 9.26 0.30 0.61
C TYR A 155 7.88 -0.10 1.13
N LYS A 156 7.79 -1.26 1.78
CA LYS A 156 6.55 -1.77 2.41
C LYS A 156 5.98 -0.79 3.43
N LYS A 157 6.84 -0.11 4.20
CA LYS A 157 6.41 0.87 5.22
C LYS A 157 5.80 2.13 4.60
N GLN A 158 6.16 2.47 3.37
CA GLN A 158 5.69 3.65 2.67
C GLN A 158 4.65 3.35 1.59
N TRP A 159 4.29 2.07 1.40
CA TRP A 159 3.36 1.55 0.41
C TRP A 159 1.91 1.91 0.76
N ASP A 160 1.53 3.14 0.44
CA ASP A 160 0.17 3.67 0.50
C ASP A 160 -0.47 3.73 -0.91
N ASP A 161 -1.75 4.11 -0.96
CA ASP A 161 -2.49 4.15 -2.22
C ASP A 161 -1.93 5.19 -3.21
N ILE A 162 -1.32 6.27 -2.70
CA ILE A 162 -0.60 7.26 -3.53
C ILE A 162 0.63 6.63 -4.19
N SER A 163 1.41 5.83 -3.45
CA SER A 163 2.57 5.12 -4.01
C SER A 163 2.15 4.10 -5.07
N LYS A 164 1.04 3.38 -4.85
CA LYS A 164 0.48 2.45 -5.83
C LYS A 164 0.06 3.16 -7.12
N LEU A 165 -0.64 4.29 -6.98
CA LEU A 165 -1.07 5.08 -8.13
C LEU A 165 0.14 5.61 -8.92
N CYS A 166 1.17 6.10 -8.22
CA CYS A 166 2.40 6.57 -8.84
C CYS A 166 3.19 5.45 -9.53
N PHE A 167 3.24 4.26 -8.94
CA PHE A 167 3.85 3.08 -9.55
C PHE A 167 3.12 2.69 -10.84
N LEU A 168 1.79 2.60 -10.80
CA LEU A 168 0.98 2.26 -11.97
C LEU A 168 1.05 3.34 -13.06
N SER A 169 1.02 4.62 -12.69
CA SER A 169 1.09 5.72 -13.65
C SER A 169 2.46 5.85 -14.30
N SER A 170 3.55 5.68 -13.54
CA SER A 170 4.90 5.65 -14.10
C SER A 170 5.12 4.46 -15.01
N LEU A 171 4.56 3.29 -14.66
CA LEU A 171 4.60 2.11 -15.53
C LEU A 171 3.84 2.35 -16.83
N ALA A 172 2.61 2.86 -16.75
CA ALA A 172 1.82 3.20 -17.92
C ALA A 172 2.54 4.22 -18.81
N GLY A 173 3.11 5.27 -18.22
CA GLY A 173 3.86 6.30 -18.93
C GLY A 173 5.05 5.72 -19.70
N ILE A 174 5.84 4.84 -19.07
CA ILE A 174 7.00 4.22 -19.72
C ILE A 174 6.60 3.22 -20.80
N VAL A 175 5.52 2.47 -20.60
CA VAL A 175 5.05 1.52 -21.62
C VAL A 175 4.51 2.24 -22.85
N VAL A 176 3.78 3.35 -22.66
CA VAL A 176 3.18 4.13 -23.75
C VAL A 176 4.19 5.02 -24.45
N LEU A 177 5.05 5.70 -23.70
CA LEU A 177 6.06 6.64 -24.23
C LEU A 177 7.42 5.99 -24.46
N GLY A 178 7.55 4.68 -24.21
CA GLY A 178 8.84 3.99 -24.21
C GLY A 178 9.59 4.08 -25.53
N ASP A 179 8.87 4.01 -26.65
CA ASP A 179 9.47 4.12 -27.98
C ASP A 179 10.07 5.52 -28.19
N ILE A 180 9.36 6.58 -27.79
CA ILE A 180 9.86 7.96 -27.84
C ILE A 180 11.05 8.11 -26.91
N ILE A 181 10.97 7.66 -25.65
CA ILE A 181 12.05 7.77 -24.68
C ILE A 181 13.33 7.12 -25.22
N ARG A 182 13.20 5.99 -25.94
CA ARG A 182 14.33 5.26 -26.50
C ARG A 182 15.02 6.00 -27.65
N GLU A 183 14.30 6.81 -28.42
CA GLU A 183 14.89 7.68 -29.44
C GLU A 183 15.79 8.74 -28.82
N TRP A 184 15.41 9.26 -27.64
CA TRP A 184 16.19 10.28 -26.93
C TRP A 184 17.28 9.69 -26.02
N LEU A 185 17.04 8.52 -25.45
CA LEU A 185 17.91 7.87 -24.45
C LEU A 185 18.03 6.36 -24.74
N PRO A 186 19.23 5.86 -25.12
CA PRO A 186 19.46 4.44 -25.34
C PRO A 186 19.66 3.67 -24.01
N VAL A 187 18.78 3.91 -23.04
CA VAL A 187 18.81 3.28 -21.72
C VAL A 187 17.62 2.34 -21.60
N ASN A 188 17.82 1.21 -20.93
CA ASN A 188 16.76 0.24 -20.68
C ASN A 188 15.59 0.90 -19.91
N LEU A 189 14.39 0.81 -20.48
CA LEU A 189 13.17 1.43 -19.94
C LEU A 189 12.85 0.97 -18.51
N LEU A 190 13.19 -0.25 -18.12
CA LEU A 190 13.01 -0.73 -16.74
C LEU A 190 13.94 -0.07 -15.75
N ILE A 191 15.16 0.28 -16.16
CA ILE A 191 16.08 0.99 -15.29
C ILE A 191 15.52 2.38 -15.00
N ILE A 192 15.02 3.07 -16.04
CA ILE A 192 14.35 4.36 -15.88
C ILE A 192 13.15 4.24 -14.95
N PHE A 193 12.31 3.22 -15.15
CA PHE A 193 11.16 2.94 -14.29
C PHE A 193 11.54 2.78 -12.83
N LEU A 194 12.56 1.97 -12.56
CA LEU A 194 13.05 1.71 -11.22
C LEU A 194 13.62 2.98 -10.58
N LEU A 195 14.40 3.76 -11.34
CA LEU A 195 14.98 5.02 -10.87
C LEU A 195 13.90 6.03 -10.49
N ILE A 196 12.85 6.20 -11.30
CA ILE A 196 11.73 7.09 -10.98
C ILE A 196 11.06 6.67 -9.67
N ASN A 197 10.80 5.37 -9.49
CA ASN A 197 10.17 4.85 -8.29
C ASN A 197 11.04 5.01 -7.03
N ILE A 198 12.36 4.77 -7.14
CA ILE A 198 13.30 5.01 -6.05
C ILE A 198 13.37 6.50 -5.71
N ALA A 199 13.47 7.38 -6.71
CA ALA A 199 13.54 8.82 -6.52
C ALA A 199 12.29 9.35 -5.80
N MET A 200 11.09 8.90 -6.21
CA MET A 200 9.83 9.23 -5.56
C MET A 200 9.81 8.79 -4.09
N MET A 201 10.31 7.58 -3.81
CA MET A 201 10.38 7.07 -2.44
C MET A 201 11.33 7.89 -1.56
N VAL A 202 12.52 8.21 -2.08
CA VAL A 202 13.51 9.06 -1.39
C VAL A 202 12.94 10.46 -1.13
N LEU A 203 12.28 11.05 -2.13
CA LEU A 203 11.63 12.36 -1.99
C LEU A 203 10.56 12.33 -0.89
N LYS A 204 9.73 11.29 -0.87
CA LYS A 204 8.68 11.11 0.15
C LYS A 204 9.27 10.98 1.55
N MET A 205 10.33 10.20 1.72
CA MET A 205 11.04 10.08 3.00
C MET A 205 11.64 11.42 3.43
N TRP A 206 12.25 12.14 2.51
CA TRP A 206 12.84 13.45 2.77
C TRP A 206 11.79 14.48 3.20
N MET A 207 10.63 14.53 2.51
CA MET A 207 9.52 15.39 2.92
C MET A 207 9.02 15.03 4.32
N LYS A 208 8.81 13.73 4.62
CA LYS A 208 8.37 13.27 5.94
C LYS A 208 9.38 13.61 7.05
N LYS A 209 10.67 13.59 6.74
CA LYS A 209 11.74 14.01 7.68
C LYS A 209 11.74 15.53 7.87
N SER A 210 11.64 16.31 6.79
CA SER A 210 11.58 17.78 6.84
C SER A 210 10.37 18.30 7.63
N PHE A 211 9.19 17.70 7.46
CA PHE A 211 8.00 18.06 8.22
C PHE A 211 8.11 17.73 9.71
N ARG A 212 8.79 16.63 10.05
CA ARG A 212 8.98 16.21 11.44
C ARG A 212 10.06 17.03 12.16
N SER A 213 11.02 17.57 11.42
CA SER A 213 12.05 18.48 11.95
C SER A 213 11.55 19.92 12.16
N ARG A 214 10.38 20.28 11.60
CA ARG A 214 9.75 21.60 11.75
C ARG A 214 8.67 21.66 12.84
N LYS A 215 8.41 20.53 13.51
CA LYS A 215 7.59 20.45 14.73
C LYS A 215 8.51 20.22 15.92
#